data_AF-A0A099LW65-F1
#
_entry.id   AF-A0A099LW65-F1
#
_cell.length_a   1.000
_cell.length_b   1.000
_cell.length_c   1.000
_cell.angle_alpha   90.00
_cell.angle_beta   90.00
_cell.angle_gamma   90.00
#
_symmetry.space_group_name_H-M   'P 1'
#
loop_
_entity.id
_entity.type
_entity.pdbx_description
1 polymer ?
#
loop_
_entity_poly.entity_id
_entity_poly.type
_entity_poly.pdbx_seq_one_letter_code
_entity_poly.pdbx_strand_id
1 'polypeptide(L)'
;MNKLVFFYRIVMVSLFTILFTMFVQFIINGIVEVDSQNVTVTKLPFFKFVFLAPALESLISFMVILVLANFFGGKITSIFIGLLWGGLHSTMLYGLYQVGFFIITFSAFYLYSRLYFHYRNYSIFIAVISMLIPHSLHNLYVFILSMKYT
;
A
#
# COMPACT_ATOMS: atom_id res chain seq x y z
N MET A 1 -11.40 -5.75 21.96
CA MET A 1 -11.08 -4.70 20.95
C MET A 1 -12.32 -3.85 20.72
N ASN A 2 -12.22 -2.53 20.79
CA ASN A 2 -13.34 -1.64 20.44
C ASN A 2 -13.49 -1.61 18.90
N LYS A 3 -14.63 -2.09 18.39
CA LYS A 3 -14.91 -2.22 16.95
C LYS A 3 -14.89 -0.87 16.21
N LEU A 4 -15.37 0.19 16.87
CA LEU A 4 -15.38 1.55 16.29
C LEU A 4 -13.95 2.07 16.11
N VAL A 5 -13.09 1.87 17.11
CA VAL A 5 -11.68 2.28 17.05
C VAL A 5 -10.93 1.48 15.99
N PHE A 6 -11.23 0.18 15.84
CA PHE A 6 -10.70 -0.63 14.76
C PHE A 6 -11.06 -0.04 13.40
N PHE A 7 -12.35 0.15 13.14
CA PHE A 7 -12.83 0.69 11.87
C PHE A 7 -12.23 2.06 11.58
N TYR A 8 -12.24 2.97 12.56
CA TYR A 8 -11.64 4.29 12.44
C TYR A 8 -10.18 4.24 12.00
N ARG A 9 -9.34 3.40 12.65
CA ARG A 9 -7.92 3.30 12.30
C ARG A 9 -7.68 2.77 10.89
N ILE A 10 -8.47 1.79 10.45
CA ILE A 10 -8.42 1.26 9.08
C ILE A 10 -8.77 2.35 8.06
N VAL A 11 -9.85 3.08 8.30
CA VAL A 11 -10.27 4.20 7.43
C VAL A 11 -9.20 5.28 7.38
N MET A 12 -8.65 5.69 8.53
CA MET A 12 -7.62 6.74 8.59
C MET A 12 -6.33 6.33 7.87
N VAL A 13 -5.88 5.07 7.98
CA VAL A 13 -4.72 4.59 7.23
C VAL A 13 -5.02 4.56 5.73
N SER A 14 -6.22 4.13 5.33
CA SER A 14 -6.64 4.14 3.92
C SER A 14 -6.62 5.56 3.35
N LEU A 15 -7.30 6.50 4.02
CA LEU A 15 -7.34 7.91 3.64
C LEU A 15 -5.95 8.53 3.57
N PHE A 16 -5.11 8.27 4.58
CA PHE A 16 -3.73 8.76 4.57
C PHE A 16 -2.96 8.26 3.35
N THR A 17 -3.00 6.95 3.05
CA THR A 17 -2.26 6.41 1.90
C THR A 17 -2.76 6.97 0.57
N ILE A 18 -4.07 7.22 0.43
CA ILE A 18 -4.67 7.86 -0.74
C ILE A 18 -4.18 9.30 -0.88
N LEU A 19 -4.35 10.12 0.16
CA LEU A 19 -3.94 11.53 0.15
C LEU A 19 -2.44 11.69 -0.07
N PHE A 20 -1.64 10.81 0.54
CA PHE A 20 -0.20 10.80 0.35
C PHE A 20 0.20 10.47 -1.09
N THR A 21 -0.50 9.52 -1.73
CA THR A 21 -0.31 9.20 -3.14
C THR A 21 -0.61 10.40 -4.04
N MET A 22 -1.75 11.05 -3.80
CA MET A 22 -2.12 12.27 -4.54
C MET A 22 -1.07 13.36 -4.37
N PHE A 23 -0.56 13.55 -3.15
CA PHE A 23 0.45 14.55 -2.83
C PHE A 23 1.78 14.29 -3.54
N VAL A 24 2.28 13.05 -3.49
CA VAL A 24 3.53 12.66 -4.17
C VAL A 24 3.38 12.81 -5.69
N GLN A 25 2.23 12.41 -6.25
CA GLN A 25 1.95 12.58 -7.66
C GLN A 25 1.87 14.06 -8.07
N PHE A 26 1.27 14.91 -7.24
CA PHE A 26 1.24 16.36 -7.45
C PHE A 26 2.64 16.96 -7.50
N ILE A 27 3.54 16.56 -6.57
CA ILE A 27 4.94 17.01 -6.57
C ILE A 27 5.65 16.57 -7.85
N ILE A 28 5.54 15.29 -8.23
CA ILE A 28 6.22 14.78 -9.43
C ILE A 28 5.76 15.51 -10.68
N ASN A 29 4.45 15.70 -10.85
CA ASN A 29 3.89 16.41 -11.99
C ASN A 29 4.24 17.91 -11.99
N GLY A 30 4.57 18.51 -10.84
CA GLY A 30 5.06 19.89 -10.76
C GLY A 30 6.55 20.02 -11.09
N ILE A 31 7.33 18.94 -10.95
CA ILE A 31 8.77 18.90 -11.26
C ILE A 31 9.01 18.50 -12.71
N VAL A 32 8.25 17.51 -13.21
CA VAL A 32 8.28 17.08 -14.60
C VAL A 32 7.35 18.01 -15.37
N GLU A 33 7.90 19.03 -16.03
CA GLU A 33 7.14 19.75 -17.07
C GLU A 33 6.49 18.71 -17.99
N VAL A 34 5.17 18.84 -18.16
CA VAL A 34 4.25 17.80 -18.65
C VAL A 34 4.57 17.42 -20.10
N ASP A 35 5.62 16.64 -20.33
CA ASP A 35 5.69 15.77 -21.49
C ASP A 35 4.83 14.57 -21.15
N SER A 36 3.57 14.67 -21.57
CA SER A 36 2.59 13.59 -21.52
C SER A 36 3.13 12.40 -22.32
N GLN A 37 3.93 11.55 -21.68
CA GLN A 37 4.19 10.23 -22.21
C GLN A 37 2.83 9.53 -22.28
N ASN A 38 2.50 9.04 -23.47
CA ASN A 38 1.33 8.22 -23.74
C ASN A 38 1.37 6.99 -22.81
N VAL A 39 0.79 7.13 -21.63
CA VAL A 39 0.57 6.01 -20.73
C VAL A 39 -0.52 5.19 -21.39
N THR A 40 -0.15 4.08 -22.03
CA THR A 40 -1.10 3.07 -22.47
C THR A 40 -1.90 2.62 -21.25
N VAL A 41 -3.16 3.07 -21.17
CA VAL A 41 -4.06 2.71 -20.08
C VAL A 41 -4.43 1.24 -20.25
N THR A 42 -3.68 0.38 -19.57
CA THR A 42 -3.97 -1.05 -19.55
C THR A 42 -5.25 -1.23 -18.74
N LYS A 43 -6.32 -1.78 -19.34
CA LYS A 43 -7.56 -2.06 -18.61
C LYS A 43 -7.26 -3.01 -17.46
N LEU A 44 -7.29 -2.50 -16.23
CA LEU A 44 -7.08 -3.29 -15.03
C LEU A 44 -8.34 -4.15 -14.77
N PRO A 45 -8.24 -5.48 -14.70
CA PRO A 45 -9.38 -6.29 -14.31
C PRO A 45 -9.73 -6.05 -12.83
N PHE A 46 -10.89 -5.42 -12.57
CA PHE A 46 -11.35 -4.97 -11.24
C PHE A 46 -11.05 -5.97 -10.12
N PHE A 47 -11.56 -7.20 -10.26
CA PHE A 47 -11.41 -8.22 -9.22
C PHE A 47 -9.94 -8.54 -8.92
N LYS A 48 -9.10 -8.62 -9.94
CA LYS A 48 -7.68 -8.94 -9.76
C LYS A 48 -6.93 -7.79 -9.09
N PHE A 49 -7.21 -6.55 -9.48
CA PHE A 49 -6.49 -5.38 -8.98
C PHE A 49 -6.93 -4.94 -7.58
N VAL A 50 -8.24 -4.98 -7.30
CA VAL A 50 -8.82 -4.47 -6.05
C VAL A 50 -8.82 -5.50 -4.93
N PHE A 51 -8.92 -6.80 -5.24
CA PHE A 51 -9.03 -7.84 -4.22
C PHE A 51 -7.89 -8.84 -4.28
N LEU A 52 -7.65 -9.47 -5.43
CA LEU A 52 -6.71 -10.60 -5.51
C LEU A 52 -5.26 -10.18 -5.25
N ALA A 53 -4.78 -9.14 -5.95
CA ALA A 53 -3.42 -8.64 -5.76
C ALA A 53 -3.19 -8.18 -4.30
N PRO A 54 -4.04 -7.31 -3.71
CA PRO A 54 -3.93 -6.98 -2.30
C PRO A 54 -3.93 -8.18 -1.36
N ALA A 55 -4.74 -9.21 -1.63
CA ALA A 55 -4.77 -10.43 -0.81
C ALA A 55 -3.46 -11.22 -0.89
N LEU A 56 -2.92 -11.41 -2.10
CA LEU A 56 -1.66 -12.13 -2.30
C LEU A 56 -0.47 -11.36 -1.70
N GLU A 57 -0.40 -10.06 -1.93
CA GLU A 57 0.66 -9.21 -1.39
C GLU A 57 0.60 -9.12 0.15
N SER A 58 -0.61 -9.05 0.71
CA SER A 58 -0.82 -9.10 2.18
C SER A 58 -0.46 -10.46 2.77
N LEU A 59 -0.74 -11.56 2.07
CA LEU A 59 -0.35 -12.90 2.49
C LEU A 59 1.17 -13.08 2.47
N ILE A 60 1.83 -12.65 1.39
CA ILE A 60 3.30 -12.65 1.31
C ILE A 60 3.89 -11.79 2.43
N SER A 61 3.36 -10.58 2.62
CA SER A 61 3.78 -9.69 3.70
C SER A 61 3.64 -10.34 5.07
N PHE A 62 2.52 -11.03 5.31
CA PHE A 62 2.29 -11.76 6.54
C PHE A 62 3.36 -12.84 6.78
N MET A 63 3.69 -13.64 5.76
CA MET A 63 4.74 -14.67 5.87
C MET A 63 6.11 -14.05 6.18
N VAL A 64 6.46 -12.95 5.49
CA VAL A 64 7.71 -12.23 5.76
C VAL A 64 7.72 -11.63 7.17
N ILE A 65 6.59 -11.08 7.64
CA ILE A 65 6.44 -10.57 9.00
C ILE A 65 6.66 -11.69 10.02
N LEU A 66 6.07 -12.88 9.82
CA LEU A 66 6.25 -14.01 10.74
C LEU A 66 7.72 -14.40 10.88
N VAL A 67 8.47 -14.45 9.78
CA VAL A 67 9.90 -14.77 9.81
C VAL A 67 10.70 -13.66 10.49
N LEU A 68 10.53 -12.41 10.04
CA LEU A 68 11.32 -11.28 10.52
C LEU A 68 11.02 -10.91 11.98
N ALA A 69 9.78 -11.12 12.45
CA ALA A 69 9.40 -10.81 13.83
C ALA A 69 10.09 -11.71 14.87
N ASN A 70 10.70 -12.82 14.45
CA ASN A 70 11.54 -13.66 15.33
C ASN A 70 12.90 -13.02 15.63
N PHE A 71 13.38 -12.16 14.73
CA PHE A 71 14.71 -11.54 14.83
C PHE A 71 14.62 -10.06 15.19
N PHE A 72 13.53 -9.39 14.81
CA PHE A 72 13.39 -7.94 14.90
C PHE A 72 12.09 -7.54 15.59
N GLY A 73 12.12 -6.38 16.25
CA GLY A 73 10.90 -5.77 16.80
C GLY A 73 9.98 -5.23 15.69
N GLY A 74 8.68 -5.12 15.98
CA GLY A 74 7.67 -4.77 14.98
C GLY A 74 7.78 -3.37 14.34
N LYS A 75 8.65 -2.48 14.83
CA LYS A 75 8.99 -1.25 14.09
C LYS A 75 9.96 -1.55 12.95
N ILE A 76 11.04 -2.29 13.25
CA ILE A 76 12.09 -2.66 12.30
C ILE A 76 11.51 -3.61 11.23
N THR A 77 10.70 -4.59 11.63
CA THR A 77 10.00 -5.47 10.68
C THR A 77 9.13 -4.68 9.71
N SER A 78 8.40 -3.66 10.18
CA SER A 78 7.62 -2.79 9.28
C SER A 78 8.48 -2.01 8.30
N ILE A 79 9.68 -1.58 8.70
CA ILE A 79 10.63 -0.92 7.79
C ILE A 79 11.06 -1.90 6.70
N PHE A 80 11.42 -3.13 7.04
CA PHE A 80 11.79 -4.15 6.05
C PHE A 80 10.65 -4.47 5.08
N ILE A 81 9.41 -4.55 5.56
CA ILE A 81 8.23 -4.75 4.71
C ILE A 81 8.04 -3.56 3.77
N GLY A 82 8.18 -2.33 4.27
CA GLY A 82 8.18 -1.13 3.43
C GLY A 82 9.29 -1.16 2.36
N LEU A 83 10.51 -1.52 2.72
CA LEU A 83 11.64 -1.62 1.79
C LEU A 83 11.43 -2.69 0.72
N LEU A 84 10.92 -3.85 1.11
CA LEU A 84 10.63 -4.96 0.19
C LEU A 84 9.66 -4.51 -0.90
N TRP A 85 8.49 -4.00 -0.50
CA TRP A 85 7.46 -3.62 -1.47
C TRP A 85 7.78 -2.33 -2.20
N GLY A 86 8.35 -1.34 -1.51
CA GLY A 86 8.86 -0.11 -2.13
C GLY A 86 9.88 -0.43 -3.21
N GLY A 87 10.84 -1.29 -2.92
CA GLY A 87 11.85 -1.77 -3.88
C GLY A 87 11.22 -2.46 -5.07
N LEU A 88 10.37 -3.47 -4.84
CA LEU A 88 9.70 -4.23 -5.91
C LEU A 88 8.87 -3.32 -6.82
N HIS A 89 8.01 -2.47 -6.26
CA HIS A 89 7.13 -1.61 -7.05
C HIS A 89 7.91 -0.53 -7.80
N SER A 90 8.99 0.00 -7.22
CA SER A 90 9.82 1.00 -7.90
C SER A 90 10.34 0.52 -9.27
N THR A 91 10.57 -0.79 -9.43
CA THR A 91 11.04 -1.37 -10.70
C THR A 91 10.00 -1.33 -11.82
N MET A 92 8.74 -1.01 -11.53
CA MET A 92 7.66 -0.94 -12.51
C MET A 92 7.60 0.39 -13.26
N LEU A 93 8.32 1.42 -12.79
CA LEU A 93 8.33 2.76 -13.37
C LEU A 93 9.77 3.24 -13.55
N TYR A 94 9.94 4.35 -14.25
CA TYR A 94 11.25 4.95 -14.55
C TYR A 94 11.32 6.42 -14.11
N GLY A 95 12.54 6.95 -13.96
CA GLY A 95 12.78 8.37 -13.68
C GLY A 95 12.22 8.81 -12.33
N LEU A 96 11.64 10.02 -12.26
CA LEU A 96 11.08 10.54 -11.01
C LEU A 96 9.84 9.76 -10.54
N TYR A 97 9.09 9.14 -11.45
CA TYR A 97 7.96 8.29 -11.11
C TYR A 97 8.38 7.03 -10.33
N GLN A 98 9.56 6.46 -10.64
CA GLN A 98 10.15 5.36 -9.86
C GLN A 98 10.35 5.76 -8.39
N VAL A 99 10.90 6.94 -8.14
CA VAL A 99 11.18 7.44 -6.78
C VAL A 99 9.87 7.72 -6.04
N GLY A 100 8.88 8.33 -6.69
CA GLY A 100 7.57 8.54 -6.07
C GLY A 100 6.87 7.24 -5.71
N PHE A 101 6.89 6.27 -6.63
CA PHE A 101 6.23 4.99 -6.44
C PHE A 101 6.91 4.15 -5.37
N PHE A 102 8.24 4.24 -5.23
CA PHE A 102 8.97 3.73 -4.07
C PHE A 102 8.43 4.34 -2.77
N ILE A 103 8.40 5.68 -2.66
CA ILE A 103 8.01 6.41 -1.44
C ILE A 103 6.57 6.09 -1.02
N ILE A 104 5.64 6.08 -1.97
CA ILE A 104 4.23 5.76 -1.74
C ILE A 104 4.10 4.33 -1.22
N THR A 105 4.67 3.37 -1.95
CA THR A 105 4.55 1.95 -1.64
C THR A 105 5.23 1.62 -0.31
N PHE A 106 6.44 2.14 -0.09
CA PHE A 106 7.14 2.00 1.19
C PHE A 106 6.27 2.45 2.36
N SER A 107 5.69 3.64 2.25
CA SER A 107 4.89 4.24 3.32
C SER A 107 3.60 3.45 3.58
N ALA A 108 2.92 3.01 2.52
CA ALA A 108 1.71 2.20 2.62
C ALA A 108 2.00 0.86 3.34
N PHE A 109 2.97 0.09 2.85
CA PHE A 109 3.31 -1.21 3.41
C PHE A 109 3.92 -1.14 4.82
N TYR A 110 4.66 -0.07 5.13
CA TYR A 110 5.08 0.23 6.49
C TYR A 110 3.85 0.36 7.41
N LEU A 111 2.87 1.19 7.04
CA LEU A 111 1.66 1.42 7.84
C LEU A 111 0.79 0.16 7.96
N TYR A 112 0.63 -0.61 6.89
CA TYR A 112 -0.11 -1.88 6.93
C TYR A 112 0.55 -2.85 7.90
N SER A 113 1.87 -3.02 7.84
CA SER A 113 2.60 -3.84 8.82
C SER A 113 2.47 -3.29 10.25
N ARG A 114 2.45 -1.97 10.45
CA ARG A 114 2.21 -1.38 11.78
C ARG A 114 0.82 -1.72 12.32
N LEU A 115 -0.22 -1.74 11.47
CA LEU A 115 -1.56 -2.20 11.84
C LEU A 115 -1.54 -3.67 12.26
N TYR A 116 -0.85 -4.54 11.51
CA TYR A 116 -0.66 -5.93 11.90
C TYR A 116 -0.08 -6.06 13.32
N PHE A 117 1.04 -5.40 13.60
CA PHE A 117 1.67 -5.48 14.93
C PHE A 117 0.80 -4.90 16.04
N HIS A 118 -0.06 -3.92 15.74
CA HIS A 118 -1.01 -3.39 16.70
C HIS A 118 -2.13 -4.40 17.01
N TYR A 119 -2.60 -5.13 16.00
CA TYR A 119 -3.74 -6.04 16.15
C TYR A 119 -3.38 -7.52 16.41
N ARG A 120 -2.12 -7.92 16.25
CA ARG A 120 -1.69 -9.33 16.35
C ARG A 120 -2.03 -10.00 17.68
N ASN A 121 -2.05 -9.22 18.77
CA ASN A 121 -2.34 -9.73 20.11
C ASN A 121 -3.84 -9.99 20.34
N TYR A 122 -4.73 -9.48 19.48
CA TYR A 122 -6.17 -9.73 19.59
C TYR A 122 -6.57 -11.01 18.85
N SER A 123 -6.10 -11.17 17.61
CA SER A 123 -6.30 -12.35 16.79
C SER A 123 -5.45 -12.23 15.53
N ILE A 124 -4.84 -13.33 15.10
CA ILE A 124 -4.08 -13.39 13.86
C ILE A 124 -4.92 -13.00 12.65
N PHE A 125 -6.19 -13.43 12.63
CA PHE A 125 -7.14 -13.12 11.57
C PHE A 125 -7.44 -11.62 11.50
N ILE A 126 -7.67 -10.98 12.66
CA ILE A 126 -7.90 -9.54 12.75
C ILE A 126 -6.65 -8.76 12.29
N ALA A 127 -5.47 -9.23 12.68
CA ALA A 127 -4.20 -8.64 12.24
C ALA A 127 -4.02 -8.69 10.72
N VAL A 128 -4.26 -9.84 10.08
CA VAL A 128 -4.15 -9.97 8.62
C VAL A 128 -5.20 -9.10 7.91
N ILE A 129 -6.45 -9.12 8.37
CA ILE A 129 -7.51 -8.25 7.83
C ILE A 129 -7.15 -6.77 7.95
N SER A 130 -6.50 -6.38 9.05
CA SER A 130 -6.10 -5.00 9.27
C SER A 130 -5.08 -4.49 8.25
N MET A 131 -4.32 -5.37 7.61
CA MET A 131 -3.45 -5.04 6.48
C MET A 131 -4.20 -5.03 5.16
N LEU A 132 -5.07 -6.02 4.96
CA LEU A 132 -5.73 -6.28 3.68
C LEU A 132 -6.76 -5.21 3.31
N ILE A 133 -7.60 -4.81 4.26
CA ILE A 133 -8.67 -3.83 3.99
C ILE A 133 -8.10 -2.49 3.50
N PRO A 134 -7.15 -1.83 4.20
CA PRO A 134 -6.67 -0.54 3.76
C PRO A 134 -5.92 -0.64 2.42
N HIS A 135 -5.25 -1.77 2.16
CA HIS A 135 -4.63 -2.02 0.86
C HIS A 135 -5.66 -2.16 -0.27
N SER A 136 -6.73 -2.92 -0.04
CA SER A 136 -7.81 -3.09 -1.02
C SER A 136 -8.55 -1.77 -1.30
N LEU A 137 -8.76 -0.94 -0.26
CA LEU A 137 -9.36 0.39 -0.41
C LEU A 137 -8.47 1.36 -1.18
N HIS A 138 -7.16 1.30 -0.95
CA HIS A 138 -6.19 2.06 -1.74
C HIS A 138 -6.27 1.65 -3.22
N ASN A 139 -6.25 0.36 -3.53
CA ASN A 139 -6.34 -0.11 -4.91
C ASN A 139 -7.70 0.19 -5.53
N LEU A 140 -8.80 0.14 -4.76
CA LEU A 140 -10.12 0.58 -5.24
C LEU A 140 -10.07 2.05 -5.68
N TYR A 141 -9.43 2.92 -4.89
CA TYR A 141 -9.26 4.32 -5.24
C TYR A 141 -8.44 4.50 -6.53
N VAL A 142 -7.28 3.85 -6.62
CA VAL A 142 -6.43 3.89 -7.83
C VAL A 142 -7.20 3.38 -9.05
N PHE A 143 -8.01 2.33 -8.87
CA PHE A 143 -8.85 1.79 -9.93
C PHE A 143 -9.90 2.80 -10.41
N ILE A 144 -10.62 3.44 -9.48
CA ILE A 144 -11.62 4.48 -9.81
C ILE A 144 -10.97 5.64 -10.56
N LEU A 145 -9.77 6.08 -10.14
CA LEU A 145 -9.03 7.10 -10.87
C LEU A 145 -8.65 6.63 -12.27
N SER A 146 -8.20 5.39 -12.43
CA SER A 146 -7.81 4.86 -13.74
C SER A 146 -8.97 4.83 -14.74
N MET A 147 -10.21 4.63 -14.27
CA MET A 147 -11.41 4.72 -15.13
C MET A 147 -11.72 6.13 -15.60
N LYS A 148 -11.34 7.17 -14.84
CA LYS A 148 -11.65 8.56 -15.21
C LYS A 148 -10.82 9.01 -16.43
N TYR A 149 -9.73 8.30 -16.72
CA TYR A 149 -8.80 8.61 -17.82
C TYR A 149 -8.83 7.56 -18.95
N THR A 150 -9.82 6.66 -18.97
CA THR A 150 -10.17 5.79 -20.12
C THR A 150 -11.39 6.30 -20.85
#